data_AF-A0A973EX27-F1
#
_entry.id   AF-A0A973EX27-F1
#
_cell.length_a   1.000
_cell.length_b   1.000
_cell.length_c   1.000
_cell.angle_alpha   90.00
_cell.angle_beta   90.00
_cell.angle_gamma   90.00
#
_symmetry.space_group_name_H-M   'P 1'
#
loop_
_entity.id
_entity.type
_entity.pdbx_description
1 polymer ?
#
loop_
_entity_poly.entity_id
_entity_poly.type
_entity_poly.pdbx_seq_one_letter_code
_entity_poly.pdbx_strand_id
1 'polypeptide(L)'
;LLKLHAPTLYLLGGEKDIAYENGMDDFRRINHVPVFVANMDVGHGGTYSQPHGGEFAKVATAWFKWQLKSNKEAGKMFTGNPCGLSKDPNWKVEKKNIE
;
A
#
# COMPACT_ATOMS: atom_id res chain seq x y z
N LEU A 1 7.38 15.88 -1.56
CA LEU A 1 6.16 15.44 -0.83
C LEU A 1 5.02 16.45 -0.86
N LEU A 2 5.25 17.74 -0.50
CA LEU A 2 4.16 18.74 -0.42
C LEU A 2 3.36 18.97 -1.73
N LYS A 3 3.95 18.67 -2.89
CA LYS A 3 3.27 18.78 -4.20
C LYS A 3 2.41 17.58 -4.58
N LEU A 4 2.44 16.47 -3.82
CA LEU A 4 1.54 15.35 -4.05
C LEU A 4 0.09 15.84 -3.89
N HIS A 5 -0.78 15.50 -4.83
CA HIS A 5 -2.16 15.98 -4.87
C HIS A 5 -3.18 14.84 -5.05
N ALA A 6 -2.74 13.59 -4.97
CA ALA A 6 -3.56 12.41 -5.21
C ALA A 6 -3.30 11.35 -4.13
N PRO A 7 -4.27 10.43 -3.91
CA PRO A 7 -4.08 9.27 -3.05
C PRO A 7 -2.83 8.49 -3.42
N THR A 8 -2.02 8.12 -2.43
CA THR A 8 -0.71 7.50 -2.62
C THR A 8 -0.64 6.14 -1.93
N LEU A 9 -0.05 5.15 -2.61
CA LEU A 9 0.24 3.82 -2.07
C LEU A 9 1.75 3.61 -2.02
N TYR A 10 2.27 3.24 -0.85
CA TYR A 10 3.60 2.66 -0.69
C TYR A 10 3.47 1.15 -0.52
N LEU A 11 4.16 0.38 -1.35
CA LEU A 11 4.16 -1.08 -1.34
C LEU A 11 5.59 -1.56 -1.17
N LEU A 12 5.92 -2.05 0.03
CA LEU A 12 7.30 -2.19 0.51
C LEU A 12 7.62 -3.63 0.88
N GLY A 13 8.88 -4.02 0.67
CA GLY A 13 9.38 -5.37 0.91
C GLY A 13 9.75 -5.71 2.36
N GLY A 14 9.22 -4.97 3.34
CA GLY A 14 9.51 -5.16 4.77
C GLY A 14 10.82 -4.52 5.22
N GLU A 15 11.15 -4.63 6.50
CA GLU A 15 12.24 -3.87 7.15
C GLU A 15 13.65 -4.15 6.58
N LYS A 16 13.83 -5.27 5.87
CA LYS A 16 15.09 -5.63 5.17
C LYS A 16 15.19 -5.07 3.76
N ASP A 17 14.12 -4.53 3.20
CA ASP A 17 14.15 -3.83 1.91
C ASP A 17 14.94 -2.53 2.04
N ILE A 18 15.90 -2.32 1.13
CA ILE A 18 16.71 -1.10 1.06
C ILE A 18 15.87 0.18 0.92
N ALA A 19 14.65 0.06 0.39
CA ALA A 19 13.72 1.18 0.22
C ALA A 19 12.76 1.39 1.41
N TYR A 20 12.74 0.50 2.41
CA TYR A 20 11.76 0.53 3.50
C TYR A 20 11.78 1.86 4.26
N GLU A 21 12.95 2.28 4.75
CA GLU A 21 13.07 3.53 5.52
C GLU A 21 12.69 4.77 4.71
N ASN A 22 13.00 4.78 3.41
CA ASN A 22 12.62 5.88 2.51
C ASN A 22 11.09 5.97 2.38
N GLY A 23 10.42 4.83 2.15
CA GLY A 23 8.96 4.79 2.05
C GLY A 23 8.27 5.16 3.37
N MET A 24 8.82 4.73 4.50
CA MET A 24 8.30 5.08 5.82
C MET A 24 8.55 6.56 6.19
N ASP A 25 9.69 7.16 5.82
CA ASP A 25 9.91 8.61 5.97
C ASP A 25 8.88 9.41 5.19
N ASP A 26 8.66 9.05 3.92
CA ASP A 26 7.66 9.69 3.08
C ASP A 26 6.27 9.60 3.72
N PHE A 27 5.85 8.40 4.15
CA PHE A 27 4.57 8.20 4.83
C PHE A 27 4.44 9.10 6.06
N ARG A 28 5.47 9.16 6.92
CA ARG A 28 5.47 10.01 8.13
C ARG A 28 5.28 11.49 7.79
N ARG A 29 5.87 11.95 6.69
CA ARG A 29 5.86 13.37 6.27
C ARG A 29 4.63 13.78 5.45
N ILE A 30 3.95 12.84 4.78
CA ILE A 30 2.71 13.10 4.06
C ILE A 30 1.55 13.14 5.05
N ASN A 31 0.87 14.29 5.15
CA ASN A 31 -0.29 14.47 6.02
C ASN A 31 -1.50 15.13 5.32
N HIS A 32 -1.35 15.53 4.05
CA HIS A 32 -2.34 16.33 3.33
C HIS A 32 -3.08 15.58 2.22
N VAL A 33 -2.68 14.35 1.90
CA VAL A 33 -3.41 13.45 0.98
C VAL A 33 -3.68 12.10 1.65
N PRO A 34 -4.66 11.31 1.15
CA PRO A 34 -4.81 9.91 1.51
C PRO A 34 -3.53 9.13 1.21
N VAL A 35 -3.01 8.40 2.19
CA VAL A 35 -1.83 7.56 2.01
C VAL A 35 -1.99 6.23 2.73
N PHE A 36 -1.63 5.16 2.04
CA PHE A 36 -1.62 3.80 2.55
C PHE A 36 -0.23 3.20 2.38
N VAL A 37 0.27 2.52 3.40
CA VAL A 37 1.50 1.72 3.34
C VAL A 37 1.14 0.27 3.56
N ALA A 38 1.59 -0.59 2.65
CA ALA A 38 1.50 -2.04 2.76
C ALA A 38 2.92 -2.63 2.78
N ASN A 39 3.27 -3.33 3.85
CA ASN A 39 4.57 -3.95 4.06
C ASN A 39 4.42 -5.48 4.16
N MET A 40 5.25 -6.22 3.43
CA MET A 40 5.37 -7.69 3.51
C MET A 40 6.85 -8.05 3.47
N ASP A 41 7.33 -8.97 4.32
CA ASP A 41 8.76 -9.32 4.42
C ASP A 41 9.24 -10.20 3.24
N VAL A 42 9.38 -9.59 2.07
CA VAL A 42 9.75 -10.23 0.79
C VAL A 42 10.95 -9.56 0.10
N GLY A 43 11.52 -8.51 0.69
CA GLY A 43 12.67 -7.78 0.17
C GLY A 43 12.36 -6.92 -1.05
N HIS A 44 13.41 -6.29 -1.61
CA HIS A 44 13.29 -5.22 -2.61
C HIS A 44 12.56 -5.62 -3.90
N GLY A 45 12.71 -6.86 -4.35
CA GLY A 45 12.03 -7.36 -5.55
C GLY A 45 10.52 -7.56 -5.38
N GLY A 46 10.02 -7.52 -4.14
CA GLY A 46 8.64 -7.84 -3.84
C GLY A 46 8.27 -9.26 -4.26
N THR A 47 7.02 -9.44 -4.67
CA THR A 47 6.52 -10.73 -5.21
C THR A 47 6.46 -10.77 -6.74
N TYR A 48 7.01 -9.77 -7.45
CA TYR A 48 6.77 -9.62 -8.89
C TYR A 48 7.36 -10.74 -9.76
N SER A 49 8.34 -11.49 -9.26
CA SER A 49 8.89 -12.68 -9.92
C SER A 49 7.99 -13.91 -9.84
N GLN A 50 6.94 -13.88 -9.01
CA GLN A 50 5.97 -14.96 -8.89
C GLN A 50 4.98 -14.92 -10.06
N PRO A 51 4.29 -16.04 -10.38
CA PRO A 51 3.23 -16.06 -11.37
C PRO A 51 2.21 -14.93 -11.14
N HIS A 52 1.89 -14.20 -12.20
CA HIS A 52 0.98 -13.04 -12.17
C HIS A 52 1.41 -11.90 -11.20
N GLY A 53 2.67 -11.86 -10.80
CA GLY A 53 3.25 -10.84 -9.92
C GLY A 53 2.95 -11.00 -8.42
N GLY A 54 2.34 -12.12 -8.02
CA GLY A 54 2.09 -12.47 -6.62
C GLY A 54 1.20 -11.48 -5.86
N GLU A 55 1.37 -11.41 -4.55
CA GLU A 55 0.55 -10.58 -3.65
C GLU A 55 0.66 -9.08 -3.95
N PHE A 56 1.85 -8.59 -4.34
CA PHE A 56 2.06 -7.18 -4.68
C PHE A 56 1.20 -6.76 -5.87
N ALA A 57 1.10 -7.61 -6.90
CA ALA A 57 0.27 -7.33 -8.07
C ALA A 57 -1.22 -7.26 -7.70
N LYS A 58 -1.69 -8.08 -6.75
CA LYS A 58 -3.09 -8.02 -6.25
C LYS A 58 -3.37 -6.70 -5.56
N VAL A 59 -2.50 -6.27 -4.65
CA VAL A 59 -2.63 -4.99 -3.92
C VAL A 59 -2.58 -3.80 -4.88
N ALA A 60 -1.56 -3.74 -5.75
CA ALA A 60 -1.43 -2.65 -6.74
C ALA A 60 -2.65 -2.58 -7.68
N THR A 61 -3.15 -3.72 -8.16
CA THR A 61 -4.32 -3.78 -9.04
C THR A 61 -5.59 -3.32 -8.33
N ALA A 62 -5.80 -3.71 -7.07
CA ALA A 62 -6.93 -3.26 -6.27
C ALA A 62 -6.89 -1.74 -6.05
N TRP A 63 -5.72 -1.19 -5.78
CA TRP A 63 -5.53 0.26 -5.64
C TRP A 63 -5.93 1.01 -6.92
N PHE A 64 -5.42 0.60 -8.07
CA PHE A 64 -5.78 1.23 -9.35
C PHE A 64 -7.27 1.09 -9.68
N LYS A 65 -7.88 -0.07 -9.43
CA LYS A 65 -9.33 -0.25 -9.62
C LYS A 65 -10.13 0.71 -8.73
N TRP A 66 -9.71 0.88 -7.49
CA TRP A 66 -10.39 1.78 -6.56
C TRP A 66 -10.22 3.25 -6.98
N GLN A 67 -8.98 3.70 -7.19
CA GLN A 67 -8.66 5.11 -7.44
C GLN A 67 -9.02 5.58 -8.86
N LEU A 68 -8.87 4.72 -9.87
CA LEU A 68 -9.03 5.11 -11.28
C LEU A 68 -10.36 4.66 -11.89
N LYS A 69 -11.04 3.70 -11.28
CA LYS A 69 -12.30 3.14 -11.80
C LYS A 69 -13.46 3.19 -10.81
N SER A 70 -13.30 3.92 -9.70
CA SER A 70 -14.33 4.05 -8.65
C SER A 70 -14.83 2.71 -8.11
N ASN A 71 -14.00 1.66 -8.17
CA ASN A 71 -14.39 0.32 -7.76
C ASN A 71 -14.42 0.24 -6.22
N LYS A 72 -15.61 0.40 -5.64
CA LYS A 72 -15.83 0.35 -4.19
C LYS A 72 -15.51 -1.01 -3.57
N GLU A 73 -15.70 -2.10 -4.32
CA GLU A 73 -15.36 -3.43 -3.84
C GLU A 73 -13.84 -3.58 -3.64
N ALA A 74 -13.05 -3.12 -4.61
CA ALA A 74 -11.60 -3.07 -4.48
C ALA A 74 -11.15 -2.13 -3.35
N GLY A 75 -11.88 -1.04 -3.12
CA GLY A 75 -11.62 -0.10 -2.02
C GLY A 75 -11.64 -0.73 -0.63
N LYS A 76 -12.46 -1.77 -0.41
CA LYS A 76 -12.56 -2.48 0.89
C LYS A 76 -11.22 -3.09 1.36
N MET A 77 -10.26 -3.28 0.44
CA MET A 77 -8.91 -3.72 0.80
C MET A 77 -8.18 -2.67 1.66
N PHE A 78 -8.45 -1.37 1.45
CA PHE A 78 -7.72 -0.25 2.04
C PHE A 78 -8.56 0.54 3.07
N THR A 79 -9.89 0.46 2.98
CA THR A 79 -10.83 1.21 3.82
C THR A 79 -11.31 0.40 5.03
N GLY A 80 -11.82 1.09 6.05
CA GLY A 80 -12.32 0.53 7.30
C GLY A 80 -11.26 0.40 8.41
N ASN A 81 -11.73 0.06 9.61
CA ASN A 81 -10.89 -0.21 10.78
C ASN A 81 -11.39 -1.48 11.51
N PRO A 82 -10.72 -2.64 11.38
CA PRO A 82 -9.55 -2.90 10.53
C PRO A 82 -9.90 -2.89 9.03
N CYS A 83 -8.92 -2.53 8.17
CA CYS A 83 -9.12 -2.59 6.72
C CYS A 83 -9.00 -4.02 6.19
N GLY A 84 -9.40 -4.25 4.94
CA GLY A 84 -9.38 -5.61 4.36
C GLY A 84 -8.01 -6.26 4.37
N LEU A 85 -6.97 -5.53 3.93
CA LEU A 85 -5.61 -6.06 3.82
C LEU A 85 -4.99 -6.40 5.19
N SER A 86 -5.32 -5.66 6.25
CA SER A 86 -4.75 -5.90 7.59
C SER A 86 -5.25 -7.20 8.25
N LYS A 87 -6.21 -7.90 7.62
CA LYS A 87 -6.70 -9.20 8.09
C LYS A 87 -5.77 -10.35 7.68
N ASP A 88 -4.91 -10.13 6.68
CA ASP A 88 -3.90 -11.09 6.28
C ASP A 88 -2.63 -10.87 7.12
N PRO A 89 -2.18 -11.85 7.92
CA PRO A 89 -1.04 -11.69 8.81
C PRO A 89 0.30 -11.47 8.09
N ASN A 90 0.37 -11.72 6.78
CA ASN A 90 1.58 -11.44 6.01
C ASN A 90 1.77 -9.92 5.77
N TRP A 91 0.73 -9.12 5.97
CA TRP A 91 0.74 -7.69 5.71
C TRP A 91 0.76 -6.88 7.01
N LYS A 92 1.75 -5.99 7.15
CA LYS A 92 1.69 -4.87 8.09
C LYS A 92 1.23 -3.64 7.33
N VAL A 93 0.18 -2.97 7.80
CA VAL A 93 -0.36 -1.80 7.11
C VAL A 93 -0.48 -0.59 8.01
N GLU A 94 -0.29 0.59 7.43
CA GLU A 94 -0.53 1.87 8.07
C GLU A 94 -1.24 2.80 7.07
N LYS A 95 -2.12 3.67 7.56
CA LYS A 95 -2.86 4.60 6.69
C LYS A 95 -3.12 5.93 7.36
N LYS A 96 -3.20 6.99 6.56
CA LYS A 96 -3.64 8.34 6.95
C LYS A 96 -4.66 8.84 5.95
N ASN A 97 -5.65 9.59 6.44
CA ASN A 97 -6.68 10.23 5.61
C ASN A 97 -7.43 9.24 4.69
N ILE A 98 -7.61 7.99 5.14
CA ILE A 98 -8.39 6.94 4.47
C ILE A 98 -9.34 6.33 5.51
N GLU A 99 -10.63 6.52 5.30
CA GLU A 99 -11.68 5.93 6.16
C GLU A 99 -11.76 4.42 5.98
#